data_AF-A0A1R1YAV5-F1
#
_entry.id   AF-A0A1R1YAV5-F1
#
_cell.length_a   1.000
_cell.length_b   1.000
_cell.length_c   1.000
_cell.angle_alpha   90.00
_cell.angle_beta   90.00
_cell.angle_gamma   90.00
#
_symmetry.space_group_name_H-M   'P 1'
#
loop_
_entity.id
_entity.type
_entity.pdbx_description
1 polymer ?
#
loop_
_entity_poly.entity_id
_entity_poly.type
_entity_poly.pdbx_seq_one_letter_code
_entity_poly.pdbx_strand_id
1 'polypeptide(L)'
;MYKIIKAYQSESRIAPMPKGGAVNLKVNIGIESYMLRLLDEYRTLRLTDIKEMVKKEFDIELSISTVHRCCIRFFYNLKRIRILPIRRNDDENLNSRED
;
A
#
# COMPACT_ATOMS: atom_id res chain seq x y z
N MET A 1 7.83 -10.10 41.67
CA MET A 1 7.74 -8.75 42.27
C MET A 1 8.80 -7.78 41.73
N TYR A 2 10.10 -8.08 41.87
CA TYR A 2 11.20 -7.13 41.61
C TYR A 2 11.21 -6.45 40.22
N LYS A 3 10.96 -7.19 39.14
CA LYS A 3 10.94 -6.63 37.77
C LYS A 3 9.88 -5.53 37.56
N ILE A 4 8.72 -5.67 38.20
CA ILE A 4 7.62 -4.70 38.07
C ILE A 4 7.98 -3.42 38.84
N ILE A 5 8.53 -3.57 40.06
CA ILE A 5 8.99 -2.43 40.87
C ILE A 5 10.08 -1.63 40.13
N LYS A 6 11.04 -2.33 39.50
CA LYS A 6 12.10 -1.69 38.71
C LYS A 6 11.53 -0.92 37.51
N ALA A 7 10.61 -1.52 36.74
CA ALA A 7 9.98 -0.87 35.59
C ALA A 7 9.14 0.34 36.00
N TYR A 8 8.47 0.28 37.15
CA TYR A 8 7.73 1.41 37.69
C TYR A 8 8.67 2.56 38.09
N GLN A 9 9.78 2.27 38.75
CA GLN A 9 10.76 3.28 39.15
C GLN A 9 11.46 3.95 37.95
N SER A 10 11.73 3.20 36.87
CA SER A 10 12.46 3.74 35.70
C SER A 10 11.56 4.36 34.63
N GLU A 11 10.38 3.79 34.40
CA GLU A 11 9.50 4.13 33.26
C GLU A 11 8.10 4.59 33.71
N SER A 12 7.81 4.62 35.02
CA SER A 12 6.45 4.85 35.57
C SER A 12 5.39 3.92 34.99
N ARG A 13 5.78 2.72 34.57
CA ARG A 13 4.93 1.76 33.89
C ARG A 13 4.65 0.53 34.76
N ILE A 14 3.38 0.17 34.88
CA ILE A 14 2.91 -1.04 35.56
C ILE A 14 2.45 -2.10 34.55
N ALA A 15 1.94 -1.67 33.40
CA ALA A 15 1.50 -2.56 32.33
C ALA A 15 2.68 -3.31 31.71
N PRO A 16 2.55 -4.60 31.33
CA PRO A 16 3.61 -5.32 30.64
C PRO A 16 3.94 -4.68 29.28
N MET A 17 5.18 -4.80 28.81
CA MET A 17 5.52 -4.40 27.44
C MET A 17 4.80 -5.32 26.46
N PRO A 18 4.40 -4.79 25.29
CA PRO A 18 3.90 -5.64 24.20
C PRO A 18 4.96 -6.68 23.85
N LYS A 19 4.54 -7.95 23.82
CA LYS A 19 5.42 -9.07 23.49
C LYS A 19 5.34 -9.34 21.98
N GLY A 20 6.48 -9.33 21.31
CA GLY A 20 6.58 -9.54 19.87
C GLY A 20 6.28 -8.27 19.06
N GLY A 21 6.18 -8.44 17.75
CA GLY A 21 6.04 -7.35 16.78
C GLY A 21 7.26 -7.22 15.87
N ALA A 22 7.02 -6.97 14.59
CA ALA A 22 8.09 -6.73 13.62
C ALA A 22 8.56 -5.27 13.76
N VAL A 23 9.83 -5.08 14.10
CA VAL A 23 10.44 -3.75 14.27
C VAL A 23 10.87 -3.18 12.91
N ASN A 24 11.23 -4.04 11.94
CA ASN A 24 11.72 -3.63 10.62
C ASN A 24 10.58 -3.46 9.61
N LEU A 25 9.83 -2.37 9.74
CA LEU A 25 8.91 -1.96 8.69
C LEU A 25 9.70 -1.29 7.56
N LYS A 26 9.70 -1.90 6.36
CA LYS A 26 10.23 -1.26 5.14
C LYS A 26 9.53 0.05 4.81
N VAL A 27 8.29 0.20 5.28
CA VAL A 27 7.47 1.39 5.07
C VAL A 27 7.57 2.24 6.33
N ASN A 28 8.23 3.40 6.19
CA ASN A 28 8.30 4.42 7.23
C ASN A 28 7.25 5.52 7.00
N ILE A 29 7.11 6.43 7.96
CA ILE A 29 6.13 7.54 7.91
C ILE A 29 6.32 8.43 6.68
N GLY A 30 7.56 8.63 6.21
CA GLY A 30 7.85 9.43 5.02
C GLY A 30 7.29 8.79 3.74
N ILE A 31 7.48 7.48 3.59
CA ILE A 31 6.91 6.71 2.49
C ILE A 31 5.38 6.72 2.57
N GLU A 32 4.79 6.55 3.76
CA GLU A 32 3.34 6.60 3.94
C GLU A 32 2.77 7.95 3.49
N SER A 33 3.39 9.05 3.92
CA SER A 33 2.98 10.42 3.57
C SER A 33 3.11 10.68 2.07
N TYR A 34 4.16 10.15 1.42
CA TYR A 34 4.33 10.25 -0.03
C TYR A 34 3.24 9.48 -0.78
N MET A 35 2.97 8.22 -0.40
CA MET A 35 1.92 7.43 -1.01
C MET A 35 0.54 8.10 -0.85
N LEU A 36 0.26 8.67 0.32
CA LEU A 36 -0.99 9.36 0.57
C LEU A 36 -1.18 10.55 -0.38
N ARG A 37 -0.14 11.38 -0.54
CA ARG A 37 -0.14 12.50 -1.49
C ARG A 37 -0.37 12.04 -2.93
N LEU A 38 0.28 10.95 -3.37
CA LEU A 38 0.05 10.40 -4.70
C LEU A 38 -1.41 9.97 -4.92
N LEU A 39 -2.03 9.36 -3.91
CA LEU A 39 -3.43 8.93 -3.98
C LEU A 39 -4.40 10.13 -3.99
N ASP A 40 -4.10 11.17 -3.20
CA ASP A 40 -4.89 12.40 -3.14
C ASP A 40 -4.85 13.16 -4.48
N GLU A 41 -3.67 13.26 -5.09
CA GLU A 41 -3.41 14.00 -6.32
C GLU A 41 -3.86 13.23 -7.57
N TYR A 42 -3.58 11.91 -7.62
CA TYR A 42 -3.83 11.07 -8.79
C TYR A 42 -4.71 9.86 -8.46
N ARG A 43 -6.02 10.10 -8.38
CA ARG A 43 -7.03 9.11 -7.96
C ARG A 43 -7.17 7.88 -8.87
N THR A 44 -6.57 7.89 -10.05
CA THR A 44 -6.64 6.80 -11.04
C THR A 44 -5.34 6.00 -11.13
N LEU A 45 -4.33 6.29 -10.30
CA LEU A 45 -3.07 5.55 -10.31
C LEU A 45 -3.29 4.07 -10.03
N ARG A 46 -2.58 3.23 -10.78
CA ARG A 46 -2.54 1.80 -10.50
C ARG A 46 -1.54 1.53 -9.38
N LEU A 47 -1.73 0.41 -8.68
CA LEU A 47 -0.79 -0.05 -7.66
C LEU A 47 0.64 -0.25 -8.20
N THR A 48 0.76 -0.63 -9.47
CA THR A 48 2.05 -0.77 -10.18
C THR A 48 2.76 0.58 -10.28
N ASP A 49 2.01 1.62 -10.60
CA ASP A 49 2.54 2.95 -10.83
C ASP A 49 3.00 3.56 -9.49
N ILE A 50 2.19 3.40 -8.43
CA ILE A 50 2.57 3.81 -7.06
C ILE A 50 3.84 3.08 -6.61
N LYS A 51 3.95 1.77 -6.89
CA LYS A 51 5.16 1.00 -6.57
C LYS A 51 6.39 1.61 -7.27
N GLU A 52 6.29 1.92 -8.55
CA GLU A 52 7.41 2.50 -9.32
C GLU A 52 7.77 3.90 -8.83
N MET A 53 6.79 4.74 -8.53
CA MET A 53 7.02 6.08 -8.00
C MET A 53 7.69 6.05 -6.62
N VAL A 54 7.30 5.12 -5.74
CA VAL A 54 7.94 4.94 -4.44
C VAL A 54 9.38 4.42 -4.59
N LYS A 55 9.60 3.47 -5.51
CA LYS A 55 10.96 2.99 -5.80
C LYS A 55 11.85 4.12 -6.31
N LYS A 56 11.34 4.99 -7.17
CA LYS A 56 12.10 6.13 -7.71
C LYS A 56 12.45 7.18 -6.64
N GLU A 57 11.53 7.46 -5.73
CA GLU A 57 11.71 8.52 -4.73
C GLU A 57 12.58 8.07 -3.53
N PHE A 58 12.43 6.81 -3.08
CA PHE A 58 13.05 6.31 -1.85
C PHE A 58 14.09 5.20 -2.06
N ASP A 59 14.35 4.79 -3.31
CA ASP A 59 15.20 3.65 -3.66
C ASP A 59 14.84 2.34 -2.92
N ILE A 60 13.54 2.16 -2.62
CA ILE A 60 13.02 1.01 -1.89
C ILE A 60 12.05 0.22 -2.78
N GLU A 61 12.34 -1.06 -2.96
CA GLU A 61 11.46 -2.00 -3.64
C GLU A 61 10.38 -2.52 -2.68
N LEU A 62 9.12 -2.11 -2.94
CA LEU A 62 7.94 -2.63 -2.26
C LEU A 62 7.19 -3.62 -3.14
N SER A 63 6.59 -4.64 -2.53
CA SER A 63 5.67 -5.52 -3.26
C SER A 63 4.31 -4.84 -3.46
N ILE A 64 3.59 -5.23 -4.52
CA ILE A 64 2.24 -4.74 -4.80
C ILE A 64 1.32 -4.96 -3.59
N SER A 65 1.42 -6.12 -2.92
CA SER A 65 0.64 -6.42 -1.72
C SER A 65 0.94 -5.49 -0.55
N THR A 66 2.19 -5.03 -0.42
CA THR A 66 2.56 -4.02 0.60
C THR A 66 1.94 -2.66 0.28
N VAL A 67 2.05 -2.19 -0.96
CA VAL A 67 1.42 -0.94 -1.40
C VAL A 67 -0.10 -1.00 -1.19
N HIS A 68 -0.74 -2.11 -1.56
CA HIS A 68 -2.17 -2.31 -1.35
C HIS A 68 -2.58 -2.25 0.13
N ARG A 69 -1.81 -2.90 1.02
CA ARG A 69 -2.05 -2.82 2.48
C ARG A 69 -1.92 -1.39 3.01
N CYS A 70 -0.95 -0.61 2.52
CA CYS A 70 -0.81 0.80 2.86
C CYS A 70 -2.05 1.59 2.45
N CYS A 71 -2.55 1.39 1.22
CA CYS A 71 -3.76 2.05 0.74
C CYS A 71 -4.99 1.73 1.63
N ILE A 72 -5.17 0.46 2.02
CA ILE A 72 -6.25 0.06 2.94
C ILE A 72 -6.11 0.75 4.30
N ARG A 73 -4.88 0.86 4.84
CA ARG A 73 -4.63 1.57 6.11
C ARG A 73 -4.99 3.06 6.04
N PHE A 74 -4.90 3.67 4.85
CA PHE A 74 -5.31 5.05 4.62
C PHE A 74 -6.82 5.20 4.34
N PHE A 75 -7.62 4.14 4.57
CA PHE A 75 -9.06 4.09 4.28
C PHE A 75 -9.42 4.30 2.80
N TYR A 76 -8.45 4.16 1.90
CA TYR A 76 -8.69 4.20 0.46
C TYR A 76 -9.27 2.86 -0.02
N ASN A 77 -10.47 2.93 -0.62
CA ASN A 77 -11.08 1.78 -1.29
C ASN A 77 -10.61 1.73 -2.75
N LEU A 78 -9.59 0.91 -3.01
CA LEU A 78 -9.11 0.66 -4.36
C LEU A 78 -10.11 -0.20 -5.13
N LYS A 79 -10.87 0.42 -6.03
CA LYS A 79 -11.74 -0.31 -6.94
C LYS A 79 -10.93 -0.81 -8.13
N ARG A 80 -11.14 -2.08 -8.50
CA ARG A 80 -10.55 -2.64 -9.71
C ARG A 80 -11.20 -1.96 -10.93
N ILE A 81 -10.45 -1.10 -11.60
CA ILE A 81 -10.86 -0.53 -12.89
C ILE A 81 -10.75 -1.65 -13.92
N ARG A 82 -11.89 -2.25 -14.30
CA ARG A 82 -11.96 -3.12 -15.47
C ARG A 82 -12.18 -2.21 -16.67
N ILE A 83 -11.18 -2.12 -17.54
CA ILE A 83 -11.40 -1.63 -18.90
C ILE A 83 -12.26 -2.70 -19.55
N LEU A 84 -13.55 -2.43 -19.73
CA LEU A 84 -14.38 -3.27 -20.58
C LEU A 84 -13.76 -3.21 -21.98
N PRO A 85 -13.36 -4.34 -22.58
CA PRO A 85 -12.94 -4.32 -23.96
C PRO A 85 -14.16 -3.86 -24.77
N ILE A 86 -14.06 -2.66 -25.35
CA ILE A 86 -15.00 -2.22 -26.37
C ILE A 86 -14.73 -3.16 -27.54
N ARG A 87 -15.61 -4.17 -27.74
CA ARG A 87 -15.66 -4.87 -29.03
C ARG A 87 -16.13 -3.85 -30.03
N ARG A 88 -15.16 -3.19 -30.66
CA ARG A 88 -15.42 -2.40 -31.84
C ARG A 88 -15.85 -3.41 -32.92
N ASN A 89 -17.12 -3.33 -33.34
CA ASN A 89 -17.57 -3.93 -34.59
C ASN A 89 -16.99 -3.08 -35.72
N ASP A 90 -15.67 -3.07 -35.85
CA ASP A 90 -15.00 -2.51 -37.01
C ASP A 90 -15.09 -3.55 -38.13
N ASP A 91 -15.15 -3.11 -39.38
CA ASP A 91 -15.40 -3.98 -40.54
C ASP A 91 -14.38 -5.14 -40.65
N GLU A 92 -13.14 -4.95 -40.18
CA GLU A 92 -12.12 -6.02 -40.08
C GLU A 92 -12.57 -7.21 -39.21
N ASN A 93 -13.31 -6.96 -38.13
CA ASN A 93 -13.71 -7.97 -37.14
C ASN A 93 -15.03 -8.68 -37.53
N LEU A 94 -15.80 -8.06 -38.45
CA LEU A 94 -16.97 -8.68 -39.08
C LEU A 94 -16.54 -9.65 -40.18
N ASN A 95 -15.55 -9.26 -40.99
CA ASN A 95 -15.04 -10.08 -42.09
C ASN A 95 -14.36 -11.38 -41.63
N SER A 96 -13.79 -11.43 -40.42
CA SER A 96 -13.18 -12.64 -39.87
C SER A 96 -14.17 -13.67 -39.30
N ARG A 97 -15.49 -13.47 -39.48
CA ARG A 97 -16.55 -14.37 -38.98
C ARG A 97 -17.26 -15.12 -40.11
N GLU A 98 -16.94 -14.81 -41.36
CA GLU A 98 -17.53 -15.43 -42.55
C GLU A 98 -16.61 -16.47 -43.23
N ASP A 99 -15.41 -16.73 -42.67
CA ASP A 99 -14.56 -17.87 -43.01
C ASP A 99 -14.72 -19.02 -41.99
#